data_AF-A0A369GQ85-F1
#
_entry.id   AF-A0A369GQ85-F1
#
_cell.length_a   1.000
_cell.length_b   1.000
_cell.length_c   1.000
_cell.angle_alpha   90.00
_cell.angle_beta   90.00
_cell.angle_gamma   90.00
#
_symmetry.space_group_name_H-M   'P 1'
#
loop_
_entity.id
_entity.type
_entity.pdbx_description
1 polymer ?
#
loop_
_entity_poly.entity_id
_entity_poly.type
_entity_poly.pdbx_seq_one_letter_code
_entity_poly.pdbx_strand_id
1 'polypeptide(L)'
;MATLAPLVRARNCTPDLNYCGSSLQSIAQANNYDQQIREQLVSNGHIVNEETMQNSLFFCKGGPHGEIVLRKICNVGLLDQCNNMGLGRDDRCNVFERINFCLINGVYKPCRR
;
A
#
# COMPACT_ATOMS: atom_id res chain seq x y z
N MET A 1 -10.34 -3.36 -43.09
CA MET A 1 -10.61 -2.44 -41.97
C MET A 1 -9.60 -2.76 -40.88
N ALA A 2 -8.67 -1.86 -40.57
CA ALA A 2 -7.70 -2.05 -39.50
C ALA A 2 -8.29 -1.43 -38.22
N THR A 3 -8.64 -2.26 -37.24
CA THR A 3 -9.09 -1.81 -35.92
C THR A 3 -7.87 -1.42 -35.10
N LEU A 4 -7.64 -0.12 -34.94
CA LEU A 4 -6.70 0.40 -33.94
C LEU A 4 -7.27 0.09 -32.55
N ALA A 5 -6.88 -1.03 -31.97
CA ALA A 5 -7.18 -1.34 -30.58
C ALA A 5 -6.57 -0.22 -29.71
N PRO A 6 -7.31 0.38 -28.76
CA PRO A 6 -6.72 1.33 -27.84
C PRO A 6 -5.59 0.62 -27.10
N LEU A 7 -4.37 1.14 -27.26
CA LEU A 7 -3.23 0.77 -26.43
C LEU A 7 -3.64 1.08 -24.99
N VAL A 8 -4.02 0.06 -24.24
CA VAL A 8 -4.24 0.18 -22.80
C VAL A 8 -2.88 0.54 -22.23
N ARG A 9 -2.66 1.84 -22.00
CA ARG A 9 -1.46 2.33 -21.34
C ARG A 9 -1.40 1.63 -19.99
N ALA A 10 -0.27 0.99 -19.71
CA ALA A 10 0.05 0.48 -18.39
C ALA A 10 -0.34 1.55 -17.35
N ARG A 11 -1.21 1.21 -16.39
CA ARG A 11 -1.54 2.16 -15.33
C ARG A 11 -0.32 2.23 -14.39
N ASN A 12 0.51 3.26 -14.56
CA ASN A 12 1.50 3.62 -13.55
C ASN A 12 0.77 4.11 -12.30
N CYS A 13 1.46 4.08 -11.16
CA CYS A 13 1.03 4.84 -9.99
C CYS A 13 0.80 6.31 -10.38
N THR A 14 -0.17 6.96 -9.74
CA THR A 14 -0.42 8.38 -9.97
C THR A 14 0.66 9.18 -9.26
N PRO A 15 1.36 10.09 -9.95
CA PRO A 15 2.37 10.92 -9.31
C PRO A 15 1.80 11.68 -8.11
N ASP A 16 2.67 11.91 -7.13
CA ASP A 16 2.37 12.63 -5.89
C ASP A 16 1.37 11.96 -4.93
N LEU A 17 1.00 10.70 -5.20
CA LEU A 17 0.22 9.87 -4.26
C LEU A 17 1.07 8.84 -3.55
N ASN A 18 0.63 8.48 -2.34
CA ASN A 18 1.16 7.34 -1.60
C ASN A 18 0.35 6.08 -1.88
N TYR A 19 1.06 4.95 -1.98
CA TYR A 19 0.51 3.63 -2.24
C TYR A 19 1.07 2.61 -1.26
N CYS A 20 0.21 1.72 -0.79
CA CYS A 20 0.66 0.48 -0.16
C CYS A 20 1.35 -0.39 -1.21
N GLY A 21 2.35 -1.16 -0.77
CA GLY A 21 2.98 -2.13 -1.66
C GLY A 21 1.97 -3.14 -2.22
N SER A 22 0.98 -3.55 -1.43
CA SER A 22 -0.16 -4.35 -1.92
C SER A 22 -0.97 -3.66 -3.02
N SER A 23 -1.23 -2.35 -2.91
CA SER A 23 -1.88 -1.55 -3.95
C SER A 23 -1.03 -1.48 -5.22
N LEU A 24 0.29 -1.25 -5.08
CA LEU A 24 1.22 -1.23 -6.22
C LEU A 24 1.27 -2.58 -6.94
N GLN A 25 1.31 -3.68 -6.19
CA GLN A 25 1.25 -5.04 -6.73
C GLN A 25 -0.05 -5.31 -7.48
N SER A 26 -1.17 -4.77 -7.01
CA SER A 26 -2.47 -4.93 -7.68
C SER A 26 -2.52 -4.24 -9.05
N ILE A 27 -1.83 -3.10 -9.21
CA ILE A 27 -1.76 -2.36 -10.49
C ILE A 27 -0.59 -2.82 -11.38
N ALA A 28 0.24 -3.75 -10.90
CA ALA A 28 1.47 -4.19 -11.54
C ALA A 28 1.28 -5.00 -12.84
N GLN A 29 0.03 -5.28 -13.26
CA GLN A 29 -0.26 -6.03 -14.50
C GLN A 29 0.45 -5.47 -15.75
N ALA A 30 0.88 -4.21 -15.70
CA ALA A 30 1.62 -3.57 -16.78
C ALA A 30 2.94 -2.87 -16.35
N ASN A 31 3.27 -2.84 -15.05
CA ASN A 31 4.53 -2.32 -14.51
C ASN A 31 5.01 -3.20 -13.36
N ASN A 32 6.21 -3.76 -13.45
CA ASN A 32 6.73 -4.67 -12.42
C ASN A 32 7.16 -3.89 -11.15
N TYR A 33 6.21 -3.63 -10.26
CA TYR A 33 6.45 -2.94 -8.98
C TYR A 33 7.18 -3.81 -7.95
N ASP A 34 7.11 -5.13 -8.04
CA ASP A 34 7.76 -6.04 -7.08
C ASP A 34 9.25 -5.79 -7.00
N GLN A 35 9.90 -5.60 -8.14
CA GLN A 35 11.34 -5.32 -8.17
C GLN A 35 11.65 -3.99 -7.49
N GLN A 36 10.93 -2.91 -7.85
CA GLN A 36 11.15 -1.59 -7.24
C GLN A 36 10.90 -1.60 -5.73
N ILE A 37 9.86 -2.30 -5.28
CA ILE A 37 9.56 -2.48 -3.84
C ILE A 37 10.74 -3.15 -3.14
N ARG A 38 11.25 -4.27 -3.68
CA ARG A 38 12.40 -4.99 -3.11
C ARG A 38 13.64 -4.09 -3.04
N GLU A 39 13.94 -3.37 -4.11
CA GLU A 39 15.08 -2.45 -4.17
C GLU A 39 14.96 -1.33 -3.12
N GLN A 40 13.77 -0.74 -2.97
CA GLN A 40 13.51 0.30 -1.97
C GLN A 40 13.64 -0.24 -0.54
N LEU A 41 13.17 -1.46 -0.27
CA LEU A 41 13.33 -2.09 1.05
C LEU A 41 14.80 -2.37 1.36
N VAL A 42 15.55 -2.99 0.44
CA VAL A 42 16.97 -3.32 0.63
C VAL A 42 17.82 -2.05 0.80
N SER A 43 17.61 -1.04 -0.05
CA SER A 43 18.38 0.21 0.00
C SER A 43 18.14 1.02 1.29
N ASN A 44 16.99 0.82 1.95
CA ASN A 44 16.69 1.41 3.25
C ASN A 44 16.98 0.46 4.43
N GLY A 45 17.65 -0.68 4.20
CA GLY A 45 18.07 -1.59 5.26
C GLY A 45 16.96 -2.44 5.88
N HIS A 46 15.84 -2.62 5.17
CA HIS A 46 14.73 -3.44 5.62
C HIS A 46 14.79 -4.86 5.07
N ILE A 47 14.26 -5.81 5.85
CA ILE A 47 14.11 -7.20 5.42
C ILE A 47 13.04 -7.28 4.33
N VAL A 48 13.33 -8.03 3.27
CA VAL A 48 12.38 -8.29 2.18
C VAL A 48 11.64 -9.58 2.46
N ASN A 49 10.37 -9.47 2.84
CA ASN A 49 9.44 -10.58 2.92
C ASN A 49 8.05 -10.12 2.45
N GLU A 50 7.10 -11.04 2.31
CA GLU A 50 5.77 -10.70 1.81
C GLU A 50 5.06 -9.63 2.66
N GLU A 51 5.18 -9.73 3.99
CA GLU A 51 4.61 -8.78 4.93
C GLU A 51 5.18 -7.36 4.73
N THR A 52 6.51 -7.20 4.70
CA THR A 52 7.12 -5.88 4.49
C THR A 52 6.88 -5.37 3.08
N MET A 53 6.84 -6.24 2.07
CA MET A 53 6.50 -5.83 0.72
C MET A 53 5.07 -5.30 0.61
N GLN A 54 4.09 -5.99 1.20
CA GLN A 54 2.67 -5.61 1.11
C GLN A 54 2.31 -4.45 2.05
N ASN A 55 2.89 -4.45 3.26
CA ASN A 55 2.51 -3.55 4.36
C ASN A 55 3.41 -2.31 4.46
N SER A 56 4.13 -1.96 3.40
CA SER A 56 4.93 -0.72 3.34
C SER A 56 4.25 0.34 2.51
N LEU A 57 4.43 1.59 2.91
CA LEU A 57 3.93 2.77 2.23
C LEU A 57 5.04 3.35 1.34
N PHE A 58 4.70 3.57 0.08
CA PHE A 58 5.60 4.11 -0.94
C PHE A 58 4.99 5.37 -1.54
N PHE A 59 5.84 6.34 -1.89
CA PHE A 59 5.44 7.53 -2.63
C PHE A 59 5.74 7.38 -4.11
N CYS A 60 4.74 7.64 -4.94
CA CYS A 60 4.89 7.65 -6.38
C CYS A 60 5.52 8.97 -6.84
N LYS A 61 6.77 8.93 -7.30
CA LYS A 61 7.42 10.07 -7.95
C LYS A 61 6.92 10.31 -9.37
N GLY A 62 6.28 9.31 -9.98
CA GLY A 62 5.88 9.35 -11.38
C GLY A 62 6.98 8.86 -12.32
N GLY A 63 7.04 9.39 -13.54
CA GLY A 63 8.02 9.00 -14.57
C GLY A 63 7.62 7.77 -15.41
N PRO A 64 8.49 7.35 -16.35
CA PRO A 64 8.15 6.39 -17.39
C PRO A 64 7.64 5.04 -16.85
N HIS A 65 8.20 4.59 -15.72
CA HIS A 65 7.84 3.32 -15.08
C HIS A 65 7.12 3.51 -13.74
N GLY A 66 6.73 4.75 -13.43
CA GLY A 66 6.06 5.12 -12.18
C GLY A 66 6.97 4.86 -10.99
N GLU A 67 8.14 5.48 -10.97
CA GLU A 67 9.15 5.29 -9.93
C GLU A 67 8.61 5.57 -8.53
N ILE A 68 8.95 4.69 -7.60
CA ILE A 68 8.50 4.76 -6.20
C ILE A 68 9.66 4.98 -5.24
N VAL A 69 9.34 5.58 -4.09
CA VAL A 69 10.28 5.74 -2.97
C VAL A 69 9.64 5.24 -1.69
N LEU A 70 10.36 4.46 -0.89
CA LEU A 70 9.87 4.03 0.41
C LEU A 70 9.63 5.25 1.31
N ARG A 71 8.43 5.34 1.89
CA ARG A 71 8.09 6.36 2.90
C ARG A 71 8.17 5.81 4.31
N LYS A 72 7.56 4.64 4.55
CA LYS A 72 7.46 4.04 5.87
C LYS A 72 7.09 2.55 5.76
N ILE A 73 7.59 1.73 6.67
CA ILE A 73 7.06 0.39 6.92
C ILE A 73 5.89 0.50 7.91
N CYS A 74 4.69 0.04 7.54
CA CYS A 74 3.61 -0.11 8.52
C CYS A 74 3.89 -1.39 9.32
N ASN A 75 3.89 -1.30 10.66
CA ASN A 75 4.30 -2.40 11.53
C ASN A 75 3.10 -3.18 12.04
N VAL A 76 2.91 -4.41 11.55
CA VAL A 76 1.81 -5.30 11.97
C VAL A 76 1.88 -5.64 13.46
N GLY A 77 3.07 -5.73 14.04
CA GLY A 77 3.26 -5.94 15.48
C GLY A 77 2.73 -4.79 16.35
N LEU A 78 2.63 -3.58 15.80
CA LEU A 78 1.98 -2.42 16.42
C LEU A 78 0.54 -2.21 15.92
N LEU A 79 -0.03 -3.20 15.22
CA LEU A 79 -1.33 -3.16 14.57
C LEU A 79 -1.46 -2.06 13.52
N ASP A 80 -0.33 -1.54 13.03
CA ASP A 80 -0.26 -0.54 11.98
C ASP A 80 -0.26 -1.27 10.62
N GLN A 81 -1.39 -1.16 9.91
CA GLN A 81 -1.57 -1.78 8.60
C GLN A 81 -1.60 -0.71 7.51
N CYS A 82 -1.02 -1.04 6.37
CA CYS A 82 -1.12 -0.24 5.17
C CYS A 82 -2.49 -0.47 4.54
N ASN A 83 -3.31 0.57 4.52
CA ASN A 83 -4.66 0.52 4.01
C ASN A 83 -4.80 1.26 2.68
N ASN A 84 -5.42 0.57 1.72
CA ASN A 84 -5.81 1.12 0.44
C ASN A 84 -7.00 2.07 0.63
N MET A 85 -6.81 3.36 0.32
CA MET A 85 -7.84 4.39 0.51
C MET A 85 -8.72 4.60 -0.75
N GLY A 86 -8.49 3.82 -1.79
CA GLY A 86 -9.24 3.86 -3.05
C GLY A 86 -8.57 4.70 -4.14
N LEU A 87 -9.19 4.70 -5.32
CA LEU A 87 -8.63 5.37 -6.50
C LEU A 87 -8.46 6.89 -6.29
N GLY A 88 -7.28 7.40 -6.64
CA GLY A 88 -6.95 8.82 -6.58
C GLY A 88 -6.78 9.37 -5.17
N ARG A 89 -6.56 8.50 -4.16
CA ARG A 89 -6.34 8.88 -2.77
C ARG A 89 -5.04 8.28 -2.27
N ASP A 90 -4.41 8.97 -1.32
CA ASP A 90 -3.25 8.46 -0.60
C ASP A 90 -3.64 7.27 0.28
N ASP A 91 -2.98 6.15 0.04
CA ASP A 91 -2.92 5.04 0.98
C ASP A 91 -2.21 5.47 2.27
N ARG A 92 -2.52 4.78 3.37
CA ARG A 92 -2.05 5.20 4.70
C ARG A 92 -1.71 4.01 5.59
N CYS A 93 -0.64 4.15 6.36
CA CYS A 93 -0.48 3.36 7.57
C CYS A 93 -1.48 3.87 8.62
N ASN A 94 -2.36 3.01 9.10
CA ASN A 94 -3.18 3.32 10.27
C ASN A 94 -3.22 2.12 11.23
N VAL A 95 -3.36 2.45 12.51
CA VAL A 95 -3.58 1.44 13.54
C VAL A 95 -5.00 0.95 13.40
N PHE A 96 -5.20 -0.35 13.22
CA PHE A 96 -6.52 -0.95 13.39
C PHE A 96 -6.91 -0.70 14.85
N GLU A 97 -7.88 0.20 15.08
CA GLU A 97 -8.34 0.45 16.44
C GLU A 97 -8.78 -0.89 17.04
N ARG A 98 -8.08 -1.34 18.09
CA ARG A 98 -8.61 -2.39 18.93
C ARG A 98 -9.88 -1.80 19.53
N ILE A 99 -11.02 -2.18 18.99
CA ILE A 99 -12.27 -2.11 19.74
C ILE A 99 -12.07 -3.07 20.90
N ASN A 100 -11.59 -2.55 22.02
CA ASN A 100 -11.67 -3.28 23.27
C ASN A 100 -13.16 -3.50 23.52
N PHE A 101 -13.59 -4.75 23.62
CA PHE A 101 -14.95 -5.07 24.00
C PHE A 101 -14.99 -5.22 25.51
N CYS A 102 -15.72 -4.32 26.16
CA CYS A 102 -16.02 -4.39 27.58
C CYS A 102 -17.34 -5.15 27.76
N LEU A 103 -17.43 -6.02 28.76
CA LEU A 103 -18.69 -6.62 29.15
C LEU A 103 -19.48 -5.60 29.99
N ILE A 104 -20.54 -5.02 29.40
CA ILE A 104 -21.41 -4.05 30.07
C ILE A 104 -22.80 -4.67 30.19
N ASN A 105 -23.25 -4.95 31.41
CA ASN A 105 -24.54 -5.61 31.69
C ASN A 105 -24.72 -6.94 30.91
N GLY A 106 -23.66 -7.75 30.84
CA GLY A 106 -23.70 -9.04 30.13
C GLY A 106 -23.64 -8.94 28.60
N VAL A 107 -23.47 -7.74 28.04
CA VAL A 107 -23.34 -7.51 26.59
C VAL A 107 -21.95 -6.96 26.29
N TYR A 108 -21.22 -7.59 25.36
CA TYR A 108 -19.95 -7.06 24.86
C TYR A 108 -20.20 -5.79 24.03
N LYS A 109 -19.65 -4.66 24.46
CA LYS A 109 -19.75 -3.36 23.77
C LYS A 109 -18.37 -2.72 23.60
N PRO A 110 -18.14 -1.87 22.58
CA PRO A 110 -16.94 -1.05 22.46
C PRO A 110 -16.69 -0.26 23.75
N CYS A 111 -15.53 -0.43 24.36
CA CYS A 111 -15.10 0.40 25.49
C CYS A 111 -14.90 1.82 24.95
N ARG A 112 -15.66 2.80 25.45
CA ARG A 112 -15.29 4.21 25.29
C ARG A 112 -14.13 4.50 26.24
N ARG A 113 -13.07 5.14 25.73
CA ARG A 113 -12.01 5.70 26.57
C ARG A 113 -12.55 6.79 27.48
#